data_AF-A0A540M3J0-F1
#
_entry.id   AF-A0A540M3J0-F1
#
_cell.length_a   1.000
_cell.length_b   1.000
_cell.length_c   1.000
_cell.angle_alpha   90.00
_cell.angle_beta   90.00
_cell.angle_gamma   90.00
#
_symmetry.space_group_name_H-M   'P 1'
#
loop_
_entity.id
_entity.type
_entity.pdbx_description
1 polymer ?
#
loop_
_entity_poly.entity_id
_entity_poly.type
_entity_poly.pdbx_seq_one_letter_code
_entity_poly.pdbx_strand_id
1 'polypeptide(L)' 'MHLCICENLLEQLGAAVPQAVTVTPEEREAIERLEAMGFDRALVLEVYLACNENEELAANYLFDHMHEFEA' A
#
# COMPACT_ATOMS: atom_id res chain seq x y z
N MET A 1 36.87 22.92 -3.74
CA MET A 1 35.47 23.30 -4.04
C MET A 1 34.83 22.17 -4.85
N HIS A 2 34.63 21.02 -4.19
CA HIS A 2 33.99 19.85 -4.79
C HIS A 2 33.04 19.29 -3.73
N LEU A 3 31.75 19.31 -4.08
CA LEU A 3 30.64 18.59 -3.47
C LEU A 3 30.37 18.85 -1.99
N CYS A 4 29.44 19.78 -1.74
CA CYS A 4 28.46 19.61 -0.67
C CYS A 4 27.72 18.30 -0.92
N ILE A 5 28.14 17.24 -0.21
CA ILE A 5 27.33 16.06 0.03
C ILE A 5 25.98 16.52 0.57
N CYS A 6 24.98 16.33 -0.28
CA CYS A 6 23.56 16.52 -0.04
C CYS A 6 23.06 15.52 1.01
N GLU A 7 23.52 15.62 2.25
CA GLU A 7 22.98 14.86 3.37
C GLU A 7 21.72 15.55 3.90
N ASN A 8 20.73 15.74 3.01
CA ASN A 8 19.35 16.11 3.38
C ASN A 8 18.32 15.90 2.23
N LEU A 9 18.53 14.92 1.33
CA LEU A 9 17.60 14.69 0.21
C LEU A 9 16.51 13.65 0.50
N LEU A 10 16.68 12.79 1.52
CA LEU A 10 15.66 11.79 1.86
C LEU A 10 14.62 12.27 2.89
N GLU A 11 14.90 13.33 3.65
CA GLU A 11 13.93 13.91 4.61
C GLU A 11 13.06 15.03 4.01
N GLN A 12 13.23 15.38 2.72
CA GLN A 12 12.48 16.46 2.06
C GLN A 12 11.56 16.01 0.91
N LEU A 13 11.49 14.72 0.59
CA LEU A 13 10.52 14.20 -0.39
C LEU A 13 9.14 13.94 0.22
N GLY A 14 8.77 14.71 1.24
CA GLY A 14 7.40 14.90 1.72
C GLY A 14 6.68 16.06 1.02
N ALA A 15 7.02 16.36 -0.24
CA ALA A 15 6.47 17.50 -0.97
C ALA A 15 5.62 17.07 -2.18
N ALA A 16 4.30 17.26 -2.00
CA ALA A 16 3.31 17.55 -3.04
C ALA A 16 2.98 16.45 -4.06
N VAL A 17 2.11 15.51 -3.66
CA VAL A 17 1.12 14.94 -4.58
C VAL A 17 -0.17 15.78 -4.41
N PRO A 18 -0.78 16.27 -5.51
CA PRO A 18 -1.97 17.12 -5.48
C PRO A 18 -3.12 16.37 -4.79
N GLN A 19 -4.11 17.13 -4.32
CA GLN A 19 -5.34 16.72 -3.62
C GLN A 19 -6.14 15.63 -4.38
N ALA A 20 -5.58 14.44 -4.47
CA ALA A 20 -6.23 13.24 -4.95
C ALA A 20 -6.95 12.66 -3.73
N VAL A 21 -8.27 12.53 -3.84
CA VAL A 21 -9.17 11.72 -3.01
C VAL A 21 -8.40 11.03 -1.90
N THR A 22 -8.52 11.55 -0.68
CA THR A 22 -7.79 11.11 0.51
C THR A 22 -8.20 9.68 0.85
N VAL A 23 -7.69 8.72 0.09
CA VAL A 23 -7.40 7.38 0.61
C VAL A 23 -6.49 7.66 1.78
N THR A 24 -6.95 7.33 2.98
CA THR A 24 -6.22 7.65 4.19
C THR A 24 -4.81 7.07 4.08
N PRO A 25 -3.78 7.73 4.64
CA PRO A 25 -2.42 7.20 4.58
C PRO A 25 -2.35 5.76 5.11
N GLU A 26 -3.24 5.42 6.05
CA GLU A 26 -3.44 4.08 6.61
C GLU A 26 -3.94 3.08 5.57
N GLU A 27 -5.02 3.37 4.82
CA GLU A 27 -5.54 2.49 3.76
C GLU A 27 -4.49 2.22 2.67
N ARG A 28 -3.74 3.25 2.27
CA ARG A 28 -2.69 3.09 1.26
C ARG A 28 -1.57 2.19 1.76
N GLU A 29 -1.12 2.39 3.00
CA GLU A 29 -0.08 1.56 3.59
C GLU A 29 -0.54 0.11 3.72
N ALA A 30 -1.80 -0.13 4.12
CA ALA A 30 -2.40 -1.46 4.17
C ALA A 30 -2.39 -2.14 2.79
N ILE A 31 -2.84 -1.44 1.75
CA ILE A 31 -2.83 -1.95 0.38
C ILE A 31 -1.40 -2.25 -0.09
N GLU A 32 -0.44 -1.35 0.16
CA GLU A 32 0.98 -1.56 -0.22
C GLU A 32 1.60 -2.75 0.52
N ARG A 33 1.25 -2.98 1.79
CA ARG A 33 1.67 -4.16 2.55
C ARG A 33 1.11 -5.44 1.96
N LEU A 34 -0.19 -5.44 1.61
CA LEU A 34 -0.86 -6.58 0.97
C LEU A 34 -0.25 -6.87 -0.42
N GLU A 35 -0.01 -5.85 -1.24
CA GLU A 35 0.68 -5.99 -2.53
C GLU A 35 2.11 -6.54 -2.39
N ALA A 36 2.85 -6.09 -1.37
CA ALA A 36 4.21 -6.56 -1.10
C ALA A 36 4.28 -8.05 -0.74
N MET A 37 3.17 -8.66 -0.31
CA MET A 37 3.07 -10.10 -0.06
C MET A 37 2.86 -10.92 -1.34
N GLY A 38 2.71 -10.27 -2.50
CA GLY A 38 2.57 -10.90 -3.81
C GLY A 38 1.15 -10.91 -4.36
N PHE A 39 0.21 -10.25 -3.68
CA PHE A 39 -1.17 -10.12 -4.15
C PHE A 39 -1.30 -9.00 -5.20
N ASP A 40 -2.19 -9.17 -6.16
CA ASP A 40 -2.46 -8.14 -7.17
C ASP A 40 -3.22 -6.96 -6.56
N ARG A 41 -2.84 -5.74 -6.92
CA ARG A 41 -3.48 -4.50 -6.47
C ARG A 41 -5.00 -4.50 -6.66
N ALA A 42 -5.48 -4.99 -7.79
CA ALA A 42 -6.91 -5.02 -8.09
C ALA A 42 -7.65 -5.94 -7.12
N LEU A 43 -7.08 -7.12 -6.85
CA LEU A 43 -7.64 -8.09 -5.90
C LEU A 43 -7.61 -7.54 -4.47
N VAL A 44 -6.50 -6.95 -4.05
CA VAL A 44 -6.35 -6.33 -2.73
C VAL A 44 -7.41 -5.25 -2.52
N LEU A 45 -7.63 -4.37 -3.50
CA LEU A 45 -8.65 -3.32 -3.43
C LEU A 45 -10.06 -3.89 -3.30
N GLU A 46 -10.41 -4.92 -4.08
CA GLU A 46 -11.72 -5.56 -4.02
C GLU A 46 -11.99 -6.17 -2.64
N VAL A 47 -11.03 -6.94 -2.13
CA VAL A 47 -11.15 -7.60 -0.82
C VAL A 47 -11.14 -6.57 0.30
N TYR A 48 -10.26 -5.59 0.25
CA TYR A 48 -10.13 -4.56 1.27
C TYR A 48 -11.42 -3.74 1.42
N LEU A 49 -12.06 -3.36 0.30
CA LEU A 49 -13.37 -2.71 0.32
C LEU A 49 -14.48 -3.64 0.80
N ALA A 50 -14.47 -4.92 0.40
CA ALA A 50 -15.43 -5.91 0.87
C ALA A 50 -15.32 -6.18 2.39
N CYS A 51 -14.11 -6.07 2.94
CA CYS A 51 -13.80 -6.21 4.36
C CYS A 51 -13.98 -4.91 5.16
N ASN A 52 -14.65 -3.89 4.59
CA ASN A 52 -14.92 -2.61 5.25
C ASN A 52 -13.62 -1.90 5.70
N GLU A 53 -12.61 -1.89 4.81
CA GLU A 53 -11.32 -1.22 4.99
C GLU A 53 -10.48 -1.78 6.15
N ASN A 54 -10.79 -2.99 6.58
CA ASN A 54 -10.06 -3.66 7.66
C ASN A 54 -8.88 -4.47 7.10
N GLU A 55 -7.65 -4.00 7.34
CA GLU A 55 -6.41 -4.67 6.91
C GLU A 55 -6.33 -6.12 7.41
N GLU A 56 -6.64 -6.37 8.68
CA GLU A 56 -6.52 -7.69 9.28
C GLU A 56 -7.49 -8.69 8.63
N LEU A 57 -8.75 -8.28 8.41
CA LEU A 57 -9.73 -9.12 7.72
C LEU A 57 -9.35 -9.35 6.26
N ALA A 58 -8.91 -8.31 5.56
CA ALA A 58 -8.52 -8.41 4.17
C ALA A 58 -7.29 -9.32 3.99
N ALA A 59 -6.28 -9.17 4.85
CA ALA A 59 -5.10 -10.03 4.87
C ALA A 59 -5.50 -11.49 5.12
N ASN A 60 -6.30 -11.76 6.16
CA ASN A 60 -6.75 -13.12 6.46
C ASN A 60 -7.54 -13.73 5.29
N TYR A 61 -8.42 -12.96 4.64
CA TYR A 61 -9.19 -13.42 3.49
C TYR A 61 -8.28 -13.74 2.29
N LEU A 62 -7.35 -12.84 1.96
CA LEU A 62 -6.38 -13.03 0.89
C LEU A 62 -5.51 -14.26 1.12
N PHE A 63 -5.07 -14.51 2.36
CA PHE A 63 -4.27 -15.68 2.71
C PHE A 63 -5.06 -16.99 2.68
N ASP A 64 -6.26 -16.99 3.23
CA ASP A 64 -7.12 -18.19 3.28
C ASP A 64 -7.52 -18.63 1.87
N HIS A 65 -7.75 -17.66 0.98
CA HIS A 65 -8.17 -17.89 -0.40
C HIS A 65 -7.00 -17.83 -1.40
N MET A 66 -5.75 -17.64 -0.96
CA MET A 66 -4.56 -17.51 -1.82
C MET A 66 -4.41 -18.69 -2.80
N HIS A 67 -4.70 -19.90 -2.32
CA HIS A 67 -4.64 -21.14 -3.11
C HIS A 67 -5.73 -21.24 -4.18
N GLU A 68 -6.82 -20.48 -4.06
CA GLU A 68 -7.91 -20.44 -5.04
C GLU A 68 -7.61 -19.45 -6.17
N PHE A 69 -6.78 -18.43 -5.91
CA PHE A 69 -6.37 -17.44 -6.91
C PHE A 69 -5.19 -17.88 -7.78
N GLU A 70 -4.43 -18.91 -7.36
CA GLU A 70 -3.32 -19.51 -8.12
C GLU A 70 -3.74 -20.63 -9.10
N ALA A 71 -5.03 -20.95 -9.20
CA ALA A 71 -5.56 -22.09 -9.96
C ALA A 71 -5.93 -21.80 -11.44
#